data_AF-A0A6J0THI7-F1
#
_entry.id   AF-A0A6J0THI7-F1
#
_cell.length_a   1.000
_cell.length_b   1.000
_cell.length_c   1.000
_cell.angle_alpha   90.00
_cell.angle_beta   90.00
_cell.angle_gamma   90.00
#
_symmetry.space_group_name_H-M   'P 1'
#
loop_
_entity.id
_entity.type
_entity.pdbx_description
1 polymer ?
#
loop_
_entity_poly.entity_id
_entity_poly.type
_entity_poly.pdbx_seq_one_letter_code
_entity_poly.pdbx_strand_id
1 'polypeptide(L)'
;MLIGLFQVAFGIVLFFFPCVYRDELGTHFYSAALLILAGILTLAADKANSLCLVKACLVIYIVCVIVVAVINIFYLIDLLYDPVNRNIRCSRTDPFCEMLHQIAVCCAGVRGIVLVLTSLGFFIGVSMAAFGCKAVCRQSLEDDNVPIAGSRHFPSSTEVVREIQS
;
A
#
# COMPACT_ATOMS: atom_id res chain seq x y z
N MET A 1 3.80 5.14 2.95
CA MET A 1 3.21 5.84 4.12
C MET A 1 2.15 6.86 3.72
N LEU A 2 2.47 7.88 2.92
CA LEU A 2 1.50 8.94 2.54
C LEU A 2 0.22 8.38 1.89
N ILE A 3 0.35 7.44 0.95
CA ILE A 3 -0.79 6.76 0.30
C ILE A 3 -1.69 6.07 1.33
N GLY A 4 -1.10 5.37 2.31
CA GLY A 4 -1.85 4.73 3.39
C GLY A 4 -2.56 5.75 4.29
N LEU A 5 -1.94 6.91 4.56
CA LEU A 5 -2.55 7.98 5.34
C LEU A 5 -3.78 8.57 4.64
N PHE A 6 -3.67 8.84 3.33
CA PHE A 6 -4.82 9.26 2.53
C PHE A 6 -5.93 8.22 2.56
N GLN A 7 -5.59 6.94 2.44
CA GLN A 7 -6.58 5.86 2.49
C GLN A 7 -7.29 5.77 3.84
N VAL A 8 -6.60 6.01 4.96
CA VAL A 8 -7.23 6.13 6.28
C VAL A 8 -8.19 7.32 6.32
N ALA A 9 -7.79 8.50 5.82
CA ALA A 9 -8.66 9.66 5.78
C ALA A 9 -9.94 9.40 4.97
N PHE A 10 -9.83 8.83 3.77
CA PHE A 10 -10.99 8.44 2.96
C PHE A 10 -11.83 7.34 3.62
N GLY A 11 -11.20 6.39 4.32
CA GLY A 11 -11.89 5.36 5.09
C GLY A 11 -12.72 5.93 6.25
N ILE A 12 -12.17 6.91 6.97
CA ILE A 12 -12.89 7.61 8.05
C ILE A 12 -14.09 8.38 7.46
N VAL A 13 -13.91 9.06 6.34
CA VAL A 13 -15.00 9.75 5.63
C VAL A 13 -16.12 8.77 5.31
N LEU A 14 -15.80 7.61 4.72
CA LEU A 14 -16.77 6.55 4.41
C LEU A 14 -17.48 5.96 5.65
N PHE A 15 -16.87 6.04 6.83
CA PHE A 15 -17.50 5.60 8.07
C PHE A 15 -18.59 6.57 8.55
N PHE A 16 -18.39 7.88 8.36
CA PHE A 16 -19.36 8.90 8.78
C PHE A 16 -20.53 9.07 7.81
N PHE A 17 -20.33 8.80 6.52
CA PHE A 17 -21.41 8.85 5.53
C PHE A 17 -22.09 7.49 5.43
N PRO A 18 -23.44 7.41 5.45
CA PRO A 18 -24.19 6.15 5.41
C PRO A 18 -24.20 5.56 3.99
N CYS A 19 -23.02 5.24 3.48
CA CYS A 19 -22.86 4.37 2.34
C CYS A 19 -23.34 2.99 2.79
N VAL A 20 -24.45 2.49 2.22
CA VAL A 20 -24.99 1.15 2.52
C VAL A 20 -23.88 0.13 2.23
N TYR A 21 -23.20 -0.29 3.29
CA TYR A 21 -22.07 -1.18 3.23
C TYR A 21 -22.55 -2.60 3.46
N ARG A 22 -22.21 -3.50 2.54
CA ARG A 22 -22.30 -4.95 2.72
C ARG A 22 -20.97 -5.54 3.20
N ASP A 23 -20.18 -4.79 3.98
CA ASP A 23 -18.96 -5.34 4.57
C ASP A 23 -19.13 -5.62 6.05
N GLU A 24 -19.45 -6.87 6.36
CA GLU A 24 -19.23 -7.43 7.69
C GLU A 24 -17.74 -7.71 7.99
N LEU A 25 -16.82 -7.33 7.10
CA LEU A 25 -15.42 -7.79 7.12
C LEU A 25 -14.33 -6.71 7.29
N GLY A 26 -14.67 -5.42 7.43
CA GLY A 26 -13.67 -4.38 7.75
C GLY A 26 -12.51 -4.24 6.75
N THR A 27 -12.72 -4.68 5.50
CA THR A 27 -11.75 -4.81 4.40
C THR A 27 -10.99 -3.51 4.10
N HIS A 28 -11.62 -2.35 4.30
CA HIS A 28 -11.04 -1.01 4.10
C HIS A 28 -9.89 -0.65 5.04
N PHE A 29 -9.89 -1.15 6.27
CA PHE A 29 -8.81 -0.88 7.21
C PHE A 29 -7.57 -1.73 6.93
N TYR A 30 -7.74 -2.94 6.40
CA TYR A 30 -6.62 -3.86 6.18
C TYR A 30 -5.64 -3.35 5.12
N SER A 31 -6.12 -2.83 3.99
CA SER A 31 -5.24 -2.28 2.95
C SER A 31 -4.46 -1.05 3.43
N ALA A 32 -5.13 -0.14 4.14
CA ALA A 32 -4.50 1.05 4.69
C ALA A 32 -3.43 0.70 5.75
N ALA A 33 -3.76 -0.23 6.67
CA ALA A 33 -2.85 -0.71 7.69
C ALA A 33 -1.61 -1.38 7.07
N LEU A 34 -1.78 -2.21 6.05
CA LEU A 34 -0.68 -2.88 5.35
C LEU A 34 0.23 -1.89 4.60
N LEU A 35 -0.33 -0.84 3.98
CA LEU A 35 0.47 0.20 3.31
C LEU A 35 1.23 1.10 4.30
N ILE A 36 0.68 1.32 5.50
CA ILE A 36 1.39 2.00 6.59
C ILE A 36 2.52 1.10 7.11
N LEU A 37 2.22 -0.18 7.39
CA LEU A 37 3.20 -1.16 7.84
C LEU A 37 4.35 -1.31 6.84
N ALA A 38 4.04 -1.39 5.54
CA ALA A 38 5.04 -1.40 4.48
C ALA A 38 5.95 -0.17 4.52
N GLY A 39 5.39 1.02 4.79
CA GLY A 39 6.17 2.25 4.98
C GLY A 39 7.08 2.20 6.21
N ILE A 40 6.59 1.65 7.33
CA ILE A 40 7.39 1.49 8.56
C ILE A 40 8.53 0.48 8.32
N LEU A 41 8.26 -0.63 7.63
CA LEU A 41 9.26 -1.63 7.24
C LEU A 41 10.35 -1.01 6.36
N THR A 42 10.00 -0.13 5.42
CA THR A 42 10.99 0.60 4.61
C THR A 42 11.86 1.51 5.49
N LEU A 43 11.26 2.25 6.42
CA LEU A 43 12.02 3.09 7.37
C LEU A 43 12.90 2.27 8.32
N ALA A 44 12.43 1.09 8.74
CA ALA A 44 13.19 0.17 9.58
C ALA A 44 14.37 -0.44 8.81
N ALA A 45 14.20 -0.75 7.53
CA ALA A 45 15.26 -1.24 6.66
C ALA A 45 16.34 -0.16 6.41
N ASP A 46 15.95 1.10 6.26
CA ASP A 46 16.88 2.22 6.10
C ASP A 46 17.76 2.45 7.34
N LYS A 47 17.17 2.29 8.54
CA LYS A 47 17.89 2.41 9.82
C LYS A 47 18.56 1.10 10.28
N ALA A 48 18.49 0.03 9.49
CA ALA A 48 19.01 -1.25 9.89
C ALA A 48 20.54 -1.29 9.77
N ASN A 49 21.21 -1.67 10.86
CA ASN A 49 22.67 -1.76 10.89
C ASN A 49 23.22 -3.13 10.41
N SER A 50 22.35 -4.06 10.02
CA SER A 50 22.76 -5.40 9.59
C SER A 50 21.99 -5.87 8.35
N LEU A 51 22.72 -6.52 7.43
CA LEU A 51 22.16 -7.10 6.20
C LEU A 51 21.07 -8.14 6.49
N CYS A 52 21.22 -8.91 7.57
CA CYS A 52 20.22 -9.88 8.03
C CYS A 52 18.87 -9.20 8.32
N LEU A 53 18.89 -8.05 9.02
CA LEU A 53 17.68 -7.32 9.36
C LEU A 53 17.03 -6.70 8.11
N VAL A 54 17.83 -6.14 7.20
CA VAL A 54 17.34 -5.61 5.91
C VAL A 54 16.64 -6.70 5.10
N LYS A 55 17.26 -7.89 5.01
CA LYS A 55 16.69 -9.06 4.32
C LYS A 55 15.37 -9.50 4.96
N ALA A 56 15.28 -9.56 6.28
CA ALA A 56 14.06 -9.90 7.00
C ALA A 56 12.94 -8.87 6.73
N CYS A 57 13.24 -7.57 6.84
CA CYS A 57 12.30 -6.50 6.52
C CYS A 57 11.79 -6.59 5.08
N LEU A 58 12.68 -6.89 4.13
CA LEU A 58 12.32 -7.04 2.72
C LEU A 58 11.40 -8.22 2.45
N VAL A 59 11.62 -9.37 3.11
CA VAL A 59 10.71 -10.53 3.00
C VAL A 59 9.32 -10.17 3.52
N ILE A 60 9.24 -9.55 4.70
CA ILE A 60 7.96 -9.13 5.29
C ILE A 60 7.27 -8.09 4.38
N TYR A 61 8.04 -7.17 3.81
CA TYR A 61 7.53 -6.18 2.87
C TYR A 61 6.89 -6.82 1.63
N ILE A 62 7.54 -7.84 1.03
CA ILE A 62 6.98 -8.57 -0.12
C ILE A 62 5.65 -9.23 0.24
N VAL A 63 5.58 -9.87 1.42
CA VAL A 63 4.32 -10.49 1.90
C VAL A 63 3.22 -9.43 2.03
N CYS A 64 3.52 -8.26 2.63
CA CYS A 64 2.57 -7.16 2.72
C CYS A 64 2.07 -6.71 1.34
N VAL A 65 2.98 -6.55 0.36
CA VAL A 65 2.62 -6.15 -1.02
C VAL A 65 1.71 -7.18 -1.69
N ILE A 66 1.94 -8.49 -1.48
CA ILE A 66 1.09 -9.55 -2.02
C ILE A 66 -0.32 -9.48 -1.41
N VAL A 67 -0.44 -9.33 -0.09
CA VAL A 67 -1.76 -9.22 0.57
C VAL A 67 -2.50 -7.98 0.08
N VAL A 68 -1.81 -6.84 -0.07
CA VAL A 68 -2.40 -5.62 -0.65
C VAL A 68 -2.89 -5.86 -2.08
N ALA A 69 -2.15 -6.62 -2.89
CA ALA A 69 -2.57 -6.98 -4.25
C ALA A 69 -3.87 -7.79 -4.27
N VAL A 70 -3.99 -8.77 -3.37
CA VAL A 70 -5.21 -9.59 -3.23
C VAL A 70 -6.40 -8.70 -2.86
N ILE A 71 -6.23 -7.82 -1.86
CA ILE A 71 -7.28 -6.87 -1.47
C ILE A 71 -7.66 -5.94 -2.62
N ASN A 72 -6.70 -5.48 -3.41
CA ASN A 72 -6.95 -4.64 -4.58
C ASN A 72 -7.77 -5.35 -5.67
N ILE A 73 -7.54 -6.66 -5.88
CA ILE A 73 -8.36 -7.48 -6.79
C ILE A 73 -9.79 -7.60 -6.27
N PHE A 74 -9.97 -7.82 -4.96
CA PHE A 74 -11.30 -7.83 -4.37
C PHE A 74 -12.03 -6.50 -4.57
N TYR A 75 -11.37 -5.35 -4.39
CA TYR A 75 -11.97 -4.05 -4.69
C TYR A 75 -12.34 -3.89 -6.16
N LEU A 76 -11.52 -4.39 -7.08
CA LEU A 76 -11.81 -4.30 -8.51
C LEU A 76 -13.04 -5.12 -8.86
N ILE A 77 -13.16 -6.33 -8.28
CA ILE A 77 -14.34 -7.18 -8.46
C ILE A 77 -15.57 -6.50 -7.86
N ASP A 78 -15.50 -5.98 -6.63
CA ASP A 78 -16.62 -5.28 -5.98
C ASP A 78 -17.11 -4.10 -6.83
N LEU A 79 -16.20 -3.30 -7.39
CA LEU A 79 -16.54 -2.15 -8.23
C LEU A 79 -17.12 -2.55 -9.59
N LEU A 80 -16.60 -3.61 -10.22
CA LEU A 80 -17.08 -4.10 -11.52
C LEU A 80 -18.42 -4.83 -11.41
N TYR A 81 -18.63 -5.54 -10.30
CA TYR A 81 -19.82 -6.33 -10.03
C TYR A 81 -20.88 -5.60 -9.22
N ASP A 82 -20.69 -4.31 -8.90
CA ASP A 82 -21.64 -3.52 -8.13
C ASP A 82 -23.02 -3.50 -8.83
N PRO A 83 -23.99 -4.27 -8.31
CA PRO A 83 -25.31 -4.40 -8.93
C PRO A 83 -26.20 -3.20 -8.60
N VAL A 84 -25.80 -2.35 -7.66
CA VAL A 84 -26.56 -1.18 -7.20
C VAL A 84 -26.48 -0.07 -8.24
N ASN A 85 -25.32 0.16 -8.86
CA ASN A 85 -25.18 1.23 -9.86
C ASN A 85 -25.85 0.91 -11.21
N ARG A 86 -26.03 -0.38 -11.55
CA ARG A 86 -26.64 -0.79 -12.83
C ARG A 86 -28.16 -0.75 -12.86
N ASN A 87 -28.84 -0.76 -11.71
CA ASN A 87 -30.29 -1.01 -11.66
C ASN A 87 -31.10 -0.05 -10.78
N ILE A 88 -30.54 1.06 -10.30
CA ILE A 88 -31.36 2.12 -9.70
C ILE A 88 -32.12 2.84 -10.82
N ARG A 89 -33.32 2.35 -11.13
CA ARG A 89 -34.31 3.07 -11.92
C ARG A 89 -35.03 4.05 -11.00
N CYS A 90 -34.44 5.22 -10.78
CA CYS A 90 -35.17 6.32 -10.15
C CYS A 90 -36.16 6.91 -11.15
N SER A 91 -37.43 7.02 -10.75
CA SER A 91 -38.37 7.90 -11.43
C SER A 91 -38.00 9.34 -11.10
N ARG A 92 -38.00 10.23 -12.11
CA ARG A 92 -37.57 11.65 -11.99
C ARG A 92 -38.38 12.47 -10.97
N THR A 93 -39.44 11.88 -10.43
CA THR A 93 -40.44 12.54 -9.57
C THR A 93 -40.19 12.34 -8.07
N ASP A 94 -39.27 11.46 -7.67
CA ASP A 94 -39.01 11.19 -6.24
C ASP A 94 -37.73 11.90 -5.75
N PRO A 95 -37.85 13.01 -4.97
CA PRO A 95 -36.69 13.74 -4.46
C PRO A 95 -35.83 12.91 -3.50
N PHE A 96 -36.43 11.92 -2.83
CA PHE A 96 -35.72 10.97 -1.98
C PHE A 96 -34.82 10.01 -2.80
N CYS A 97 -35.23 9.68 -4.02
CA CYS A 97 -34.46 8.80 -4.92
C CYS A 97 -33.23 9.51 -5.48
N GLU A 98 -33.35 10.80 -5.80
CA GLU A 98 -32.23 11.62 -6.29
C GLU A 98 -31.14 11.79 -5.21
N MET A 99 -31.53 12.04 -3.96
CA MET A 99 -30.61 12.10 -2.83
C MET A 99 -29.88 10.77 -2.61
N LEU A 100 -30.61 9.64 -2.66
CA LEU A 100 -30.02 8.31 -2.50
C LEU A 100 -29.06 7.97 -3.64
N HIS A 101 -29.39 8.37 -4.88
CA HIS A 101 -28.54 8.19 -6.05
C HIS A 101 -27.25 9.01 -5.93
N GLN A 102 -27.32 10.28 -5.51
CA GLN A 102 -26.12 11.09 -5.27
C GLN A 102 -25.20 10.48 -4.21
N ILE A 103 -25.77 9.96 -3.12
CA ILE A 103 -24.99 9.27 -2.08
C ILE A 103 -24.32 8.03 -2.67
N ALA A 104 -25.05 7.21 -3.42
CA ALA A 104 -24.51 5.99 -4.04
C ALA A 104 -23.35 6.31 -5.02
N VAL A 105 -23.50 7.32 -5.88
CA VAL A 105 -22.45 7.77 -6.81
C VAL A 105 -21.22 8.29 -6.05
N CYS A 106 -21.43 9.05 -4.97
CA CYS A 106 -20.33 9.52 -4.12
C CYS A 106 -19.58 8.35 -3.48
N CYS A 107 -20.28 7.38 -2.90
CA CYS A 107 -19.70 6.19 -2.28
C CYS A 107 -18.91 5.35 -3.29
N ALA A 108 -19.46 5.11 -4.48
CA ALA A 108 -18.77 4.41 -5.56
C ALA A 108 -17.52 5.17 -6.03
N GLY A 109 -17.61 6.50 -6.12
CA GLY A 109 -16.48 7.37 -6.44
C GLY A 109 -15.33 7.25 -5.44
N VAL A 110 -15.62 7.31 -4.14
CA VAL A 110 -14.60 7.17 -3.10
C VAL A 110 -13.98 5.77 -3.10
N ARG A 111 -14.78 4.71 -3.32
CA ARG A 111 -14.23 3.35 -3.52
C ARG A 111 -13.27 3.29 -4.71
N GLY A 112 -13.64 3.91 -5.83
CA GLY A 112 -12.77 4.05 -6.99
C GLY A 112 -11.46 4.76 -6.68
N ILE A 113 -11.51 5.88 -5.93
CA ILE A 113 -10.30 6.61 -5.50
C ILE A 113 -9.41 5.73 -4.62
N VAL A 114 -10.00 5.03 -3.65
CA VAL A 114 -9.27 4.10 -2.77
C VAL A 114 -8.60 2.98 -3.57
N LEU A 115 -9.27 2.45 -4.60
CA LEU A 115 -8.71 1.44 -5.49
C LEU A 115 -7.52 1.98 -6.30
N VAL A 116 -7.63 3.19 -6.84
CA VAL A 116 -6.52 3.84 -7.57
C VAL A 116 -5.33 4.09 -6.65
N LEU A 117 -5.57 4.60 -5.44
CA LEU A 117 -4.53 4.83 -4.44
C LEU A 117 -3.85 3.52 -4.02
N THR A 118 -4.62 2.46 -3.77
CA THR A 118 -4.09 1.13 -3.41
C THR A 118 -3.27 0.55 -4.55
N SER A 119 -3.73 0.68 -5.79
CA SER A 119 -3.02 0.25 -7.00
C SER A 119 -1.69 0.99 -7.15
N LEU A 120 -1.68 2.31 -6.97
CA LEU A 120 -0.46 3.12 -7.01
C LEU A 120 0.53 2.68 -5.92
N GLY A 121 0.03 2.44 -4.70
CA GLY A 121 0.83 1.90 -3.60
C GLY A 121 1.42 0.53 -3.91
N PHE A 122 0.67 -0.34 -4.58
CA PHE A 122 1.13 -1.65 -5.02
C PHE A 122 2.25 -1.55 -6.08
N PHE A 123 2.11 -0.72 -7.12
CA PHE A 123 3.15 -0.56 -8.14
C PHE A 123 4.46 -0.01 -7.56
N ILE A 124 4.37 0.99 -6.69
CA ILE A 124 5.52 1.51 -5.96
C ILE A 124 6.11 0.39 -5.07
N GLY A 125 5.25 -0.40 -4.42
CA GLY A 125 5.64 -1.55 -3.62
C GLY A 125 6.48 -2.57 -4.37
N VAL A 126 5.99 -3.02 -5.53
CA VAL A 126 6.70 -3.98 -6.39
C VAL A 126 8.04 -3.41 -6.85
N SER A 127 8.07 -2.12 -7.22
CA SER A 127 9.29 -1.46 -7.68
C SER A 127 10.35 -1.44 -6.57
N MET A 128 9.95 -1.02 -5.36
CA MET A 128 10.82 -1.00 -4.19
C MET A 128 11.31 -2.39 -3.79
N ALA A 129 10.45 -3.41 -3.86
CA ALA A 129 10.84 -4.80 -3.62
C ALA A 129 11.89 -5.28 -4.64
N ALA A 130 11.71 -4.96 -5.93
CA ALA A 130 12.65 -5.33 -6.98
C ALA A 130 14.03 -4.65 -6.77
N PHE A 131 14.04 -3.35 -6.46
CA PHE A 131 15.27 -2.63 -6.16
C PHE A 131 15.94 -3.13 -4.88
N GLY A 132 15.16 -3.39 -3.82
CA GLY A 132 15.65 -3.92 -2.55
C GLY A 132 16.25 -5.32 -2.71
N CYS A 133 15.60 -6.21 -3.47
CA CYS A 133 16.15 -7.53 -3.80
C CYS A 133 17.51 -7.41 -4.49
N LYS A 134 17.61 -6.54 -5.51
CA LYS A 134 18.85 -6.35 -6.26
C LYS A 134 19.97 -5.80 -5.37
N ALA A 135 19.66 -4.88 -4.46
CA ALA A 135 20.62 -4.33 -3.51
C ALA A 135 21.15 -5.40 -2.55
N VAL A 136 20.24 -6.18 -1.93
CA VAL A 136 20.60 -7.26 -0.99
C VAL A 136 21.40 -8.37 -1.68
N CYS A 137 21.04 -8.74 -2.91
CA CYS A 137 21.76 -9.77 -3.66
C CYS A 137 23.18 -9.35 -4.05
N ARG A 138 23.42 -8.07 -4.36
CA ARG A 138 24.78 -7.56 -4.63
C ARG A 138 25.67 -7.65 -3.38
N GLN A 139 25.14 -7.21 -2.24
CA GLN A 139 25.88 -7.20 -0.98
C GLN A 139 26.20 -8.60 -0.45
N SER A 140 25.36 -9.61 -0.73
CA SER A 140 25.63 -10.99 -0.34
C SER A 140 26.79 -11.61 -1.14
N LEU A 141 26.94 -11.23 -2.41
CA LEU A 141 28.02 -11.72 -3.28
C LEU A 141 29.38 -11.11 -2.93
N GLU A 142 29.40 -9.92 -2.30
CA GLU A 142 30.60 -9.24 -1.80
C GLU A 142 31.06 -9.72 -0.41
N ASP A 143 30.20 -10.45 0.32
CA ASP A 143 30.54 -11.05 1.62
C ASP A 143 31.17 -12.46 1.46
N ASP A 144 30.74 -13.22 0.44
CA ASP A 144 31.23 -14.59 0.15
C ASP A 144 32.67 -14.64 -0.41
N ASN A 145 33.22 -13.53 -0.88
CA ASN A 145 34.57 -13.40 -1.48
C ASN A 145 35.59 -12.69 -0.56
N VAL A 146 35.25 -12.48 0.72
CA VAL A 146 36.20 -12.02 1.75
C VAL A 146 36.58 -13.17 2.68
N PRO A 147 37.87 -13.58 2.76
CA PRO A 147 38.30 -14.53 3.77
C PRO A 147 38.10 -13.90 5.15
N ILE A 148 37.48 -14.66 6.06
CA ILE A 148 37.18 -14.31 7.45
C ILE A 148 38.40 -13.65 8.11
N ALA A 149 38.41 -12.32 8.16
CA ALA A 149 39.35 -11.53 8.94
C ALA A 149 38.76 -10.17 9.29
N GLY A 150 38.09 -10.12 10.44
CA GLY A 150 38.01 -8.90 11.25
C GLY A 150 36.84 -7.98 10.95
N SER A 151 35.89 -7.99 11.89
CA SER A 151 35.16 -6.82 12.39
C SER A 151 35.61 -5.48 11.81
N ARG A 152 34.90 -4.92 10.82
CA ARG A 152 35.04 -3.49 10.47
C ARG A 152 33.70 -2.84 10.18
N HIS A 153 33.25 -2.13 11.20
CA HIS A 153 32.85 -0.72 11.16
C HIS A 153 32.04 -0.25 9.94
N PHE A 154 30.75 -0.10 10.19
CA PHE A 154 29.76 0.65 9.43
C PHE A 154 30.26 2.08 9.15
N PRO A 155 30.41 2.53 7.89
CA PRO A 155 30.45 3.95 7.62
C PRO A 155 29.02 4.47 7.76
N SER A 156 28.85 5.36 8.73
CA SER A 156 27.66 6.20 8.91
C SER A 156 27.26 6.89 7.59
N SER A 157 25.96 7.15 7.43
CA SER A 157 25.23 7.79 6.32
C SER A 157 25.73 9.16 5.79
N THR A 158 27.01 9.50 5.95
CA THR A 158 27.58 10.79 5.54
C THR A 158 28.40 10.70 4.25
N GLU A 159 28.76 9.49 3.76
CA GLU A 159 29.61 9.34 2.56
C GLU A 159 28.86 9.11 1.26
N VAL A 160 27.65 8.52 1.27
CA VAL A 160 26.89 8.28 0.03
C VAL A 160 26.28 9.57 -0.56
N VAL A 161 26.16 10.64 0.24
CA VAL A 161 25.69 11.95 -0.25
C VAL A 161 26.78 12.69 -1.05
N ARG A 162 28.06 12.32 -0.94
CA ARG A 162 29.13 13.00 -1.70
C ARG A 162 29.38 12.47 -3.12
N GLU A 163 28.98 11.25 -3.43
CA GLU A 163 29.20 10.66 -4.77
C GLU A 163 28.12 11.06 -5.80
N ILE A 164 27.07 11.77 -5.40
CA ILE A 164 26.02 12.25 -6.34
C ILE A 164 26.26 13.71 -6.77
N GLN A 165 27.30 14.37 -6.26
CA GLN A 165 27.54 15.79 -6.54
C GLN A 165 28.97 16.15 -6.98
N SER A 166 29.74 15.21 -7.56
CA SER A 166 30.96 15.51 -8.31
C SER A 166 30.95 14.95 -9.72
#